data_AF-A0A7X0A4X4-F1
#
_entry.id   AF-A0A7X0A4X4-F1
#
_cell.length_a   1.000
_cell.length_b   1.000
_cell.length_c   1.000
_cell.angle_alpha   90.00
_cell.angle_beta   90.00
_cell.angle_gamma   90.00
#
_symmetry.space_group_name_H-M   'P 1'
#
loop_
_entity.id
_entity.type
_entity.pdbx_description
1 polymer ?
#
loop_
_entity_poly.entity_id
_entity_poly.type
_entity_poly.pdbx_seq_one_letter_code
_entity_poly.pdbx_strand_id
1 'polypeptide(L)'
;MNKQVTLAQIRFNTESNGHDKCWRLVLDGEEILVESVSIHAPVFTSRDWIGPISKFKHHISVADCHVHIDEAGVALITGRE
;
A
#
# COMPACT_ATOMS: atom_id res chain seq x y z
N MET A 1 11.71 -0.18 8.04
CA MET A 1 10.72 0.72 8.65
C MET A 1 9.68 -0.10 9.41
N ASN A 2 9.22 0.35 10.58
CA ASN A 2 8.09 -0.24 11.31
C ASN A 2 7.13 0.87 11.71
N LYS A 3 5.83 0.73 11.38
CA LYS A 3 4.84 1.78 11.61
C LYS A 3 3.47 1.16 11.92
N GLN A 4 2.80 1.67 12.94
CA GLN A 4 1.37 1.48 13.14
C GLN A 4 0.63 2.55 12.33
N VAL A 5 -0.37 2.15 11.54
CA VAL A 5 -1.16 3.07 10.72
C VAL A 5 -2.64 2.81 10.90
N THR A 6 -3.43 3.87 10.71
CA THR A 6 -4.90 3.75 10.72
C THR A 6 -5.42 3.18 9.41
N LEU A 7 -4.74 3.47 8.30
CA LEU A 7 -5.08 2.94 6.99
C LEU A 7 -3.82 2.69 6.16
N ALA A 8 -3.66 1.45 5.70
CA ALA A 8 -2.75 1.09 4.62
C ALA A 8 -3.54 0.85 3.34
N GLN A 9 -3.13 1.47 2.22
CA GLN A 9 -3.72 1.25 0.90
C GLN A 9 -2.65 0.76 -0.08
N ILE A 10 -2.91 -0.37 -0.71
CA ILE A 10 -2.04 -1.00 -1.70
C ILE A 10 -2.61 -0.69 -3.08
N ARG A 11 -1.80 -0.07 -3.91
CA ARG A 11 -2.13 0.24 -5.31
C ARG A 11 -1.13 -0.42 -6.25
N PHE A 12 -1.64 -1.25 -7.15
CA PHE A 12 -0.83 -1.74 -8.27
C PHE A 12 -0.59 -0.60 -9.26
N ASN A 13 0.67 -0.43 -9.66
CA ASN A 13 1.01 0.53 -10.70
C ASN A 13 0.94 -0.14 -12.07
N THR A 14 -0.04 0.25 -12.88
CA THR A 14 -0.24 -0.30 -14.23
C THR A 14 0.89 0.06 -15.20
N GLU A 15 1.73 1.03 -14.84
CA GLU A 15 2.92 1.43 -15.59
C GLU A 15 4.22 0.90 -14.94
N SER A 16 4.14 -0.25 -14.27
CA SER A 16 5.32 -0.91 -13.70
C SER A 16 6.33 -1.24 -14.79
N ASN A 17 7.58 -0.84 -14.57
CA ASN A 17 8.73 -1.23 -15.40
C ASN A 17 9.53 -2.38 -14.78
N GLY A 18 9.00 -2.99 -13.72
CA GLY A 18 9.64 -4.11 -13.01
C GLY A 18 10.90 -3.74 -12.22
N HIS A 19 11.16 -2.45 -11.96
CA HIS A 19 12.39 -2.02 -11.28
C HIS A 19 12.15 -0.93 -10.21
N ASP A 20 11.41 0.12 -10.55
CA ASP A 20 11.20 1.29 -9.68
C ASP A 20 9.71 1.68 -9.54
N LYS A 21 8.81 0.86 -10.09
CA LYS A 21 7.40 1.20 -10.26
C LYS A 21 6.46 0.03 -9.97
N CYS A 22 6.77 -0.86 -9.05
CA CYS A 22 5.99 -2.09 -8.81
C CYS A 22 4.70 -1.81 -8.02
N TRP A 23 4.83 -1.46 -6.73
CA TRP A 23 3.68 -1.22 -5.86
C TRP A 23 3.79 0.13 -5.15
N ARG A 24 2.66 0.81 -5.04
CA ARG A 24 2.52 1.96 -4.14
C ARG A 24 1.79 1.52 -2.89
N LEU A 25 2.46 1.69 -1.76
CA LEU A 25 1.88 1.54 -0.45
C LEU A 25 1.63 2.93 0.13
N VAL A 26 0.37 3.25 0.37
CA VAL A 26 -0.05 4.54 0.96
C VAL A 26 -0.36 4.30 2.44
N LEU A 27 0.39 4.96 3.32
CA LEU A 27 0.35 4.79 4.77
C LEU A 27 -0.13 6.09 5.43
N ASP A 28 -1.39 6.14 5.87
CA ASP A 28 -2.02 7.35 6.41
C ASP A 28 -1.86 8.58 5.48
N GLY A 29 -1.93 8.35 4.16
CA GLY A 29 -1.78 9.38 3.12
C GLY A 29 -0.36 9.59 2.62
N GLU A 30 0.65 8.96 3.21
CA GLU A 30 2.05 9.03 2.76
C GLU A 30 2.35 7.90 1.76
N GLU A 31 2.77 8.25 0.54
CA GLU A 31 3.07 7.25 -0.50
C GLU A 31 4.52 6.76 -0.42
N ILE A 32 4.68 5.44 -0.46
CA ILE A 32 5.97 4.75 -0.48
C ILE A 32 5.97 3.71 -1.61
N LEU A 33 7.09 3.58 -2.30
CA LEU A 33 7.31 2.53 -3.29
C LEU A 33 7.88 1.29 -2.61
N VAL A 34 7.31 0.13 -2.92
CA VAL A 34 7.73 -1.17 -2.36
C VAL A 34 7.81 -2.21 -3.47
N GLU A 35 8.67 -3.20 -3.28
CA GLU A 35 8.92 -4.26 -4.26
C GLU A 35 7.82 -5.33 -4.21
N SER A 36 7.40 -5.71 -3.01
CA SER A 36 6.29 -6.65 -2.81
C SER A 36 5.52 -6.36 -1.53
N VAL A 37 4.29 -6.87 -1.44
CA VAL A 37 3.42 -6.69 -0.27
C VAL A 37 2.78 -8.02 0.11
N SER A 38 2.97 -8.45 1.35
CA SER A 38 2.27 -9.58 1.98
C SER A 38 1.29 -9.05 3.04
N ILE A 39 0.07 -9.57 3.04
CA ILE A 39 -1.00 -9.11 3.94
C ILE A 39 -1.53 -10.28 4.77
N HIS A 40 -1.34 -10.20 6.08
CA HIS A 40 -1.85 -11.14 7.08
C HIS A 40 -2.87 -10.43 7.98
N ALA A 41 -3.92 -9.89 7.37
CA ALA A 41 -4.98 -9.13 8.03
C ALA A 41 -6.27 -9.13 7.18
N PRO A 42 -7.45 -8.83 7.75
CA PRO A 42 -8.66 -8.58 6.97
C PRO A 42 -8.45 -7.43 5.98
N VAL A 43 -8.93 -7.62 4.75
CA VAL A 43 -8.82 -6.63 3.67
C VAL A 43 -10.20 -6.18 3.20
N PHE A 44 -10.26 -4.96 2.68
CA PHE A 44 -11.41 -4.45 1.93
C PHE A 44 -10.94 -3.70 0.69
N THR A 45 -11.84 -3.48 -0.26
CA THR A 45 -11.53 -2.67 -1.45
C THR A 45 -11.95 -1.23 -1.23
N SER A 46 -11.14 -0.28 -1.69
CA SER A 46 -11.45 1.14 -1.67
C SER A 46 -11.01 1.81 -2.97
N ARG A 47 -11.36 3.10 -3.14
CA ARG A 47 -10.90 3.90 -4.27
C ARG A 47 -10.79 5.37 -3.91
N ASP A 48 -9.87 6.07 -4.55
CA ASP A 48 -9.72 7.52 -4.47
C ASP A 48 -9.83 8.16 -5.86
N TRP A 49 -10.22 9.43 -5.88
CA TRP A 49 -10.24 10.23 -7.10
C TRP A 49 -8.90 10.95 -7.26
N ILE A 50 -8.17 10.65 -8.33
CA ILE A 50 -6.91 11.33 -8.64
C ILE A 50 -7.20 12.47 -9.61
N GLY A 51 -7.38 13.68 -9.05
CA GLY A 51 -7.71 14.90 -9.78
C GLY A 51 -6.83 15.16 -11.02
N PRO A 52 -5.49 15.10 -10.92
CA PRO A 52 -4.59 15.37 -12.05
C PRO A 52 -4.78 14.47 -13.28
N ILE A 53 -5.32 13.26 -13.12
CA ILE A 53 -5.54 12.31 -14.23
C ILE A 53 -7.02 12.02 -14.48
N SER A 54 -7.92 12.71 -13.77
CA SER A 54 -9.38 12.57 -13.84
C SER A 54 -9.86 11.10 -13.82
N LYS A 55 -9.30 10.28 -12.94
CA LYS A 55 -9.62 8.85 -12.83
C LYS A 55 -9.71 8.40 -11.38
N PHE A 56 -10.60 7.44 -11.13
CA PHE A 56 -10.57 6.66 -9.90
C PHE A 56 -9.41 5.67 -9.94
N LYS A 57 -8.68 5.54 -8.84
CA LYS A 57 -7.72 4.47 -8.63
C LYS A 57 -8.25 3.57 -7.51
N HIS A 58 -8.16 2.26 -7.74
CA HIS A 58 -8.65 1.25 -6.82
C HIS A 58 -7.51 0.75 -5.96
N HIS A 59 -7.84 0.40 -4.71
CA HIS A 59 -6.92 -0.07 -3.71
C HIS A 59 -7.43 -1.33 -3.03
N ILE A 60 -6.48 -2.15 -2.59
CA ILE A 60 -6.69 -3.06 -1.47
C ILE A 60 -6.36 -2.27 -0.21
N SER A 61 -7.19 -2.35 0.82
CA SER A 61 -7.04 -1.56 2.03
C SER A 61 -7.08 -2.43 3.28
N VAL A 62 -6.30 -2.03 4.27
CA VAL A 62 -6.22 -2.63 5.59
C VAL A 62 -6.34 -1.52 6.62
N ALA A 63 -7.33 -1.61 7.50
CA ALA A 63 -7.52 -0.66 8.59
C ALA A 63 -6.77 -1.11 9.84
N ASP A 64 -6.33 -0.14 10.65
CA ASP A 64 -5.72 -0.34 11.97
C ASP A 64 -4.68 -1.48 11.98
N CYS A 65 -3.60 -1.30 11.22
CA CYS A 65 -2.62 -2.35 10.98
C CYS A 65 -1.19 -1.94 11.32
N HIS A 66 -0.33 -2.94 11.48
CA HIS A 66 1.11 -2.75 11.60
C HIS A 66 1.77 -3.06 10.26
N VAL A 67 2.72 -2.21 9.87
CA VAL A 67 3.45 -2.31 8.61
C VAL A 67 4.95 -2.38 8.90
N HIS A 68 5.57 -3.47 8.45
CA HIS A 68 7.02 -3.64 8.39
C HIS A 68 7.48 -3.54 6.95
N ILE A 69 8.55 -2.80 6.67
CA ILE A 69 9.23 -2.79 5.38
C ILE A 69 10.72 -3.03 5.62
N ASP A 70 11.28 -4.05 4.97
CA ASP A 70 12.69 -4.40 5.10
C ASP A 70 13.59 -3.60 4.14
N GLU A 71 14.90 -3.87 4.17
CA GLU A 71 15.90 -3.19 3.33
C GLU A 71 15.75 -3.53 1.83
N ALA A 72 15.10 -4.65 1.50
CA ALA A 72 14.81 -5.05 0.13
C ALA A 72 13.50 -4.44 -0.41
N GLY A 73 12.79 -3.66 0.42
CA GLY A 73 11.51 -3.06 0.04
C GLY A 73 10.35 -4.07 0.06
N VAL A 74 10.49 -5.19 0.77
CA VAL A 74 9.40 -6.14 1.00
C VAL A 74 8.56 -5.63 2.18
N ALA A 75 7.26 -5.40 1.92
CA ALA A 75 6.32 -4.96 2.94
C ALA A 75 5.51 -6.12 3.50
N LEU A 76 5.39 -6.19 4.83
CA LEU A 76 4.49 -7.08 5.56
C LEU A 76 3.47 -6.25 6.33
N ILE A 77 2.19 -6.50 6.08
CA ILE A 77 1.06 -5.86 6.77
C ILE A 77 0.38 -6.90 7.65
N THR A 78 0.26 -6.64 8.94
CA THR A 78 -0.41 -7.51 9.91
C THR A 78 -1.54 -6.77 10.60
N GLY A 79 -2.57 -7.51 11.02
CA GLY A 79 -3.64 -6.95 11.84
C GLY A 79 -3.11 -6.44 13.19
N ARG A 80 -3.84 -5.53 13.81
CA ARG A 80 -3.63 -5.19 15.23
C ARG A 80 -4.16 -6.35 16.07
N GLU A 81 -3.29 -6.95 16.88
CA GLU A 81 -3.68 -7.91 17.93
C GLU A 81 -4.56 -7.24 19.00
#